data_AF-A0A1A8P762-F1
#
_entry.id   AF-A0A1A8P762-F1
#
_cell.length_a   1.000
_cell.length_b   1.000
_cell.length_c   1.000
_cell.angle_alpha   90.00
_cell.angle_beta   90.00
_cell.angle_gamma   90.00
#
_symmetry.space_group_name_H-M   'P 1'
#
loop_
_entity.id
_entity.type
_entity.pdbx_description
1 polymer ?
#
loop_
_entity_poly.entity_id
_entity_poly.type
_entity_poly.pdbx_seq_one_letter_code
_entity_poly.pdbx_strand_id
1 'polypeptide(L)'
;GPTSDGTIPTVFEERLRGVGAWLAVNGEAIFASRPWRVQMENTTIPVWFTSKGSSIYAIMTAKPAETTLQLLTPKTSGRSKVTLLGYSFPLSWSPIYPNGGLTILLPELPYSPGHAWTLKLDNVQ
;
A
#
# COMPACT_ATOMS: atom_id res chain seq x y z
N GLY A 1 -16.62 10.74 19.60
CA GLY A 1 -16.23 10.30 20.95
C GLY A 1 -17.34 9.46 21.56
N PRO A 2 -17.13 8.87 22.75
CA PRO A 2 -18.20 8.19 23.47
C PRO A 2 -19.40 9.10 23.72
N THR A 3 -20.57 8.51 23.91
CA THR A 3 -21.79 9.19 24.39
C THR A 3 -21.64 9.61 25.85
N SER A 4 -22.60 10.39 26.36
CA SER A 4 -22.59 10.87 27.75
C SER A 4 -22.67 9.75 28.80
N ASP A 5 -23.22 8.59 28.46
CA ASP A 5 -23.27 7.39 29.29
C ASP A 5 -22.02 6.49 29.12
N GLY A 6 -21.03 6.93 28.34
CA GLY A 6 -19.74 6.26 28.18
C GLY A 6 -19.70 5.16 27.11
N THR A 7 -20.79 4.94 26.36
CA THR A 7 -20.81 3.94 25.29
C THR A 7 -20.18 4.47 24.00
N ILE A 8 -19.60 3.58 23.18
CA ILE A 8 -19.11 3.94 21.84
C ILE A 8 -20.26 3.75 20.86
N PRO A 9 -20.69 4.79 20.12
CA PRO A 9 -21.68 4.64 19.06
C PRO A 9 -21.30 3.53 18.07
N THR A 10 -22.27 2.70 17.68
CA THR A 10 -22.07 1.54 16.79
C THR A 10 -21.32 1.90 15.52
N VAL A 11 -21.65 3.02 14.88
CA VAL A 11 -20.94 3.50 13.68
C VAL A 11 -19.45 3.75 13.88
N PHE A 12 -19.02 4.18 15.08
CA PHE A 12 -17.60 4.35 15.39
C PHE A 12 -16.94 3.01 15.67
N GLU A 13 -17.62 2.10 16.36
CA GLU A 13 -17.13 0.74 16.57
C GLU A 13 -16.90 0.02 15.24
N GLU A 14 -17.88 0.04 14.33
CA GLU A 14 -17.78 -0.56 12.99
C GLU A 14 -16.57 -0.01 12.22
N ARG A 15 -16.37 1.32 12.24
CA ARG A 15 -15.21 1.95 11.60
C ARG A 15 -13.89 1.54 12.25
N LEU A 16 -13.82 1.50 13.57
CA LEU A 16 -12.62 1.07 14.30
C LEU A 16 -12.29 -0.40 14.01
N ARG A 17 -13.31 -1.27 13.94
CA ARG A 17 -13.15 -2.67 13.52
C ARG A 17 -12.65 -2.77 12.08
N GLY A 18 -13.17 -1.94 11.18
CA GLY A 18 -12.68 -1.84 9.79
C GLY A 18 -11.20 -1.45 9.72
N VAL A 19 -10.79 -0.44 10.48
CA VAL A 19 -9.38 -0.04 10.61
C VAL A 19 -8.53 -1.18 11.18
N GLY A 20 -9.00 -1.87 12.23
CA GLY A 20 -8.32 -3.02 12.82
C GLY A 20 -8.13 -4.17 11.83
N ALA A 21 -9.17 -4.51 11.07
CA ALA A 21 -9.11 -5.54 10.03
C ALA A 21 -8.14 -5.17 8.90
N TRP A 22 -8.11 -3.89 8.49
CA TRP A 22 -7.14 -3.41 7.52
C TRP A 22 -5.69 -3.49 8.04
N LEU A 23 -5.47 -3.09 9.30
CA LEU A 23 -4.16 -3.17 9.95
C LEU A 23 -3.69 -4.62 10.17
N ALA A 24 -4.60 -5.58 10.32
CA ALA A 24 -4.21 -7.00 10.42
C ALA A 24 -3.49 -7.50 9.15
N VAL A 25 -3.84 -6.94 7.98
CA VAL A 25 -3.20 -7.28 6.69
C VAL A 25 -2.04 -6.35 6.37
N ASN A 26 -2.22 -5.04 6.58
CA ASN A 26 -1.30 -4.00 6.11
C ASN A 26 -0.36 -3.46 7.19
N GLY A 27 -0.50 -3.94 8.43
CA GLY A 27 0.17 -3.39 9.60
C GLY A 27 1.69 -3.43 9.54
N GLU A 28 2.29 -4.35 8.77
CA GLU A 28 3.76 -4.37 8.61
C GLU A 28 4.30 -3.10 7.94
N ALA A 29 3.49 -2.43 7.12
CA ALA A 29 3.82 -1.17 6.46
C ALA A 29 3.64 0.06 7.36
N ILE A 30 2.96 -0.09 8.50
CA ILE A 30 2.61 1.01 9.40
C ILE A 30 3.43 0.92 10.69
N PHE A 31 3.39 -0.23 11.38
CA PHE A 31 4.02 -0.36 12.67
C PHE A 31 5.55 -0.44 12.58
N ALA A 32 6.20 0.49 13.28
CA ALA A 32 7.66 0.67 13.28
C ALA A 32 8.28 0.91 11.89
N SER A 33 7.48 1.37 10.92
CA SER A 33 7.99 1.87 9.66
C SER A 33 8.48 3.32 9.83
N ARG A 34 9.20 3.81 8.83
CA ARG A 34 9.72 5.18 8.75
C ARG A 34 9.22 5.83 7.46
N PRO A 35 9.11 7.16 7.41
CA PRO A 35 8.94 7.86 6.13
C PRO A 35 10.01 7.40 5.14
N TRP A 36 9.60 7.09 3.92
CA TRP A 36 10.55 6.87 2.83
C TRP A 36 10.98 8.23 2.24
N ARG A 37 12.03 8.22 1.39
CA ARG A 37 12.61 9.46 0.85
C ARG A 37 11.62 10.30 0.03
N VAL A 38 10.66 9.64 -0.61
CA VAL A 38 9.48 10.26 -1.22
C VAL A 38 8.29 9.81 -0.39
N GLN A 39 7.46 10.74 0.07
CA GLN A 39 6.33 10.40 0.92
C GLN A 39 5.09 9.98 0.13
N MET A 40 4.88 10.54 -1.06
CA MET A 40 3.68 10.31 -1.86
C MET A 40 3.92 10.55 -3.35
N GLU A 41 3.21 9.78 -4.17
CA GLU A 41 3.05 9.98 -5.61
C GLU A 41 1.56 9.95 -6.00
N ASN A 42 1.21 10.58 -7.12
CA ASN A 42 -0.15 10.59 -7.64
C ASN A 42 -0.17 10.50 -9.19
N THR A 43 0.51 9.49 -9.73
CA THR A 43 0.61 9.27 -11.19
C THR A 43 -0.68 8.65 -11.74
N THR A 44 -1.07 7.49 -11.22
CA THR A 44 -2.34 6.82 -11.57
C THR A 44 -3.42 7.09 -10.51
N ILE A 45 -3.02 6.97 -9.24
CA ILE A 45 -3.85 7.20 -8.04
C ILE A 45 -2.94 7.67 -6.89
N PRO A 46 -3.48 8.19 -5.79
CA PRO A 46 -2.69 8.55 -4.63
C PRO A 46 -2.04 7.30 -3.99
N VAL A 47 -0.71 7.36 -3.84
CA VAL A 47 0.12 6.31 -3.24
C VAL A 47 1.04 6.93 -2.20
N TRP A 48 0.94 6.47 -0.96
CA TRP A 48 1.79 6.90 0.15
C TRP A 48 2.89 5.88 0.43
N PHE A 49 4.07 6.34 0.82
CA PHE A 49 5.20 5.46 1.05
C PHE A 49 5.68 5.45 2.49
N THR A 50 6.03 4.24 2.95
CA THR A 50 6.80 4.00 4.15
C THR A 50 7.92 3.02 3.85
N SER A 51 8.89 2.89 4.76
CA SER A 51 9.98 1.93 4.66
C SER A 51 10.19 1.19 5.98
N LYS A 52 10.58 -0.09 5.89
CA LYS A 52 10.96 -0.90 7.05
C LYS A 52 12.02 -1.90 6.63
N GLY A 53 13.18 -1.84 7.29
CA GLY A 53 14.34 -2.63 6.87
C GLY A 53 14.75 -2.28 5.44
N SER A 54 14.80 -3.27 4.56
CA SER A 54 15.12 -3.13 3.14
C SER A 54 13.90 -3.04 2.23
N SER A 55 12.68 -3.06 2.79
CA SER A 55 11.44 -3.04 2.03
C SER A 55 10.85 -1.62 2.00
N ILE A 56 10.33 -1.24 0.84
CA ILE A 56 9.52 -0.03 0.65
C ILE A 56 8.06 -0.49 0.51
N TYR A 57 7.16 0.19 1.19
CA TYR A 57 5.73 -0.09 1.10
C TYR A 57 5.04 1.06 0.36
N ALA A 58 4.25 0.71 -0.65
CA ALA A 58 3.47 1.65 -1.44
C ALA A 58 1.99 1.42 -1.15
N ILE A 59 1.38 2.35 -0.41
CA ILE A 59 0.02 2.27 0.11
C ILE A 59 -0.91 3.03 -0.83
N MET A 60 -1.68 2.29 -1.61
CA MET A 60 -2.73 2.81 -2.49
C MET A 60 -3.93 3.18 -1.63
N THR A 61 -4.37 4.45 -1.68
CA THR A 61 -5.56 4.92 -0.93
C THR A 61 -6.79 5.11 -1.81
N ALA A 62 -6.75 4.55 -3.02
CA ALA A 62 -7.86 4.45 -3.95
C ALA A 62 -7.70 3.18 -4.79
N LYS A 63 -8.80 2.71 -5.39
CA LYS A 63 -8.77 1.62 -6.37
C LYS A 63 -8.46 2.20 -7.76
N PRO A 64 -7.40 1.76 -8.45
CA PRO A 64 -7.17 2.15 -9.85
C PRO A 64 -8.32 1.71 -10.75
N ALA A 65 -8.64 2.54 -11.75
CA ALA A 65 -9.62 2.18 -12.79
C ALA A 65 -9.05 1.15 -13.77
N GLU A 66 -7.73 1.18 -13.98
CA GLU A 66 -7.00 0.26 -14.83
C GLU A 66 -6.35 -0.87 -14.02
N THR A 67 -5.93 -1.94 -14.68
CA THR A 67 -5.20 -3.05 -14.07
C THR A 67 -3.71 -2.75 -13.88
N THR A 68 -3.24 -1.55 -14.26
CA THR A 68 -1.84 -1.17 -14.10
C THR A 68 -1.68 0.00 -13.14
N LEU A 69 -0.57 -0.02 -12.39
CA LEU A 69 -0.14 1.07 -11.51
C LEU A 69 1.26 1.50 -11.89
N GLN A 70 1.47 2.80 -12.07
CA GLN A 70 2.80 3.37 -12.29
C GLN A 70 3.32 4.04 -11.02
N LEU A 71 4.52 3.66 -10.61
CA LEU A 71 5.31 4.34 -9.57
C LEU A 71 6.59 4.84 -10.21
N LEU A 72 6.85 6.14 -10.14
CA LEU A 72 7.93 6.79 -10.89
C LEU A 72 9.22 6.93 -10.08
N THR A 73 9.15 6.97 -8.75
CA THR A 73 10.32 7.21 -7.89
C THR A 73 11.07 5.96 -7.44
N PRO A 74 10.47 4.74 -7.34
CA PRO A 74 11.23 3.57 -6.92
C PRO A 74 12.16 3.08 -8.05
N LYS A 75 13.45 2.98 -7.75
CA LYS A 75 14.47 2.52 -8.71
C LYS A 75 14.61 1.00 -8.60
N THR A 76 14.25 0.31 -9.68
CA THR A 76 14.25 -1.14 -9.75
C THR A 76 15.59 -1.70 -10.22
N SER A 77 15.80 -2.99 -9.96
CA SER A 77 16.94 -3.79 -10.39
C SER A 77 16.46 -5.18 -10.81
N GLY A 78 17.32 -6.01 -11.41
CA GLY A 78 16.97 -7.40 -11.77
C GLY A 78 16.60 -8.30 -10.60
N ARG A 79 16.80 -7.85 -9.34
CA ARG A 79 16.40 -8.57 -8.12
C ARG A 79 15.15 -8.01 -7.46
N SER A 80 14.56 -6.95 -8.02
CA SER A 80 13.39 -6.30 -7.44
C SER A 80 12.20 -7.25 -7.46
N LYS A 81 11.49 -7.30 -6.33
CA LYS A 81 10.29 -8.13 -6.16
C LYS A 81 9.14 -7.24 -5.72
N VAL A 82 7.98 -7.45 -6.33
CA VAL A 82 6.74 -6.74 -6.02
C VAL A 82 5.73 -7.77 -5.52
N THR A 83 5.13 -7.50 -4.36
CA THR A 83 4.07 -8.32 -3.78
C THR A 83 2.94 -7.43 -3.27
N LEU A 84 1.74 -7.98 -3.14
CA LEU A 84 0.59 -7.31 -2.52
C LEU A 84 0.34 -7.94 -1.15
N LEU A 85 0.25 -7.13 -0.10
CA LEU A 85 -0.02 -7.66 1.24
C LEU A 85 -1.40 -8.33 1.28
N GLY A 86 -1.46 -9.51 1.89
CA GLY A 86 -2.65 -10.36 1.89
C GLY A 86 -2.86 -11.16 0.58
N TYR A 87 -1.90 -11.13 -0.35
CA TYR A 87 -1.94 -11.88 -1.61
C TYR A 87 -0.70 -12.79 -1.74
N SER A 88 -0.91 -14.05 -2.08
CA SER A 88 0.13 -15.09 -1.99
C SER A 88 1.17 -15.06 -3.12
N PHE A 89 0.87 -14.41 -4.25
CA PHE A 89 1.71 -14.49 -5.45
C PHE A 89 2.44 -13.17 -5.72
N PRO A 90 3.69 -13.22 -6.20
CA PRO A 90 4.38 -12.02 -6.68
C PRO A 90 3.66 -11.42 -7.88
N LEU A 91 3.74 -10.10 -8.01
CA LEU A 91 3.14 -9.37 -9.12
C LEU A 91 4.14 -9.20 -10.27
N SER A 92 3.63 -9.28 -11.49
CA SER A 92 4.38 -8.92 -12.70
C SER A 92 4.57 -7.40 -12.75
N TRP A 93 5.77 -6.98 -13.14
CA TRP A 93 6.11 -5.56 -13.30
C TRP A 93 7.17 -5.38 -14.37
N SER A 94 7.28 -4.15 -14.90
CA SER A 94 8.33 -3.74 -15.83
C SER A 94 8.95 -2.41 -15.41
N PRO A 95 10.27 -2.21 -15.60
CA PRO A 95 10.93 -0.94 -15.28
C PRO A 95 10.49 0.18 -16.23
N ILE A 96 10.46 1.40 -15.73
CA ILE A 96 10.27 2.61 -16.54
C ILE A 96 11.64 3.25 -16.80
N TYR A 97 11.96 3.48 -18.07
CA TYR A 97 13.21 4.12 -18.52
C TYR A 97 12.98 5.54 -19.02
N PRO A 98 13.97 6.46 -18.95
CA PRO A 98 15.31 6.28 -18.36
C PRO A 98 15.40 6.64 -16.86
N ASN A 99 14.36 7.26 -16.30
CA ASN A 99 14.45 7.99 -15.03
C ASN A 99 14.21 7.14 -13.76
N GLY A 100 13.97 5.83 -13.92
CA GLY A 100 13.55 4.95 -12.83
C GLY A 100 12.03 4.87 -12.72
N GLY A 101 11.57 3.97 -11.87
CA GLY A 101 10.15 3.62 -11.73
C GLY A 101 9.84 2.21 -12.21
N LEU A 102 8.57 1.85 -12.05
CA LEU A 102 8.01 0.59 -12.50
C LEU A 102 6.52 0.71 -12.81
N THR A 103 6.09 -0.05 -13.81
CA THR A 103 4.69 -0.34 -14.09
C THR A 103 4.36 -1.71 -13.54
N ILE A 104 3.35 -1.80 -12.70
CA ILE A 104 2.95 -3.02 -11.99
C ILE A 104 1.61 -3.49 -12.55
N LEU A 105 1.50 -4.77 -12.89
CA LEU A 105 0.22 -5.40 -13.23
C LEU A 105 -0.46 -5.84 -11.93
N LEU A 106 -1.56 -5.18 -11.59
CA LEU A 106 -2.35 -5.48 -10.42
C LEU A 106 -3.24 -6.71 -10.67
N PRO A 107 -3.41 -7.58 -9.66
CA PRO A 107 -4.45 -8.60 -9.71
C PRO A 107 -5.82 -7.96 -9.49
N GLU A 108 -6.87 -8.77 -9.51
CA GLU A 108 -8.13 -8.35 -8.91
C GLU A 108 -7.89 -8.04 -7.42
N LEU A 109 -8.08 -6.77 -7.05
CA LEU A 109 -7.78 -6.33 -5.69
C LEU A 109 -8.77 -6.95 -4.70
N PRO A 110 -8.29 -7.60 -3.62
CA PRO A 110 -9.17 -8.18 -2.62
C PRO A 110 -9.97 -7.10 -1.90
N TYR A 111 -11.11 -7.47 -1.31
CA TYR A 111 -11.88 -6.55 -0.48
C TYR A 111 -11.02 -5.99 0.66
N SER A 112 -11.14 -4.67 0.90
CA SER A 112 -10.42 -3.95 1.95
C SER A 112 -11.39 -3.00 2.65
N PRO A 113 -11.64 -3.14 3.97
CA PRO A 113 -12.57 -2.28 4.72
C PRO A 113 -12.21 -0.79 4.68
N GLY A 114 -10.94 -0.47 4.42
CA GLY A 114 -10.44 0.91 4.30
C GLY A 114 -10.27 1.41 2.86
N HIS A 115 -10.67 0.61 1.86
CA HIS A 115 -10.43 0.89 0.43
C HIS A 115 -8.97 1.27 0.14
N ALA A 116 -8.05 0.63 0.87
CA ALA A 116 -6.63 0.84 0.75
C ALA A 116 -5.89 -0.50 0.70
N TRP A 117 -4.80 -0.53 -0.06
CA TRP A 117 -4.02 -1.74 -0.33
C TRP A 117 -2.54 -1.39 -0.31
N THR A 118 -1.71 -2.34 0.10
CA THR A 118 -0.28 -2.08 0.22
C THR A 118 0.53 -3.03 -0.64
N LEU A 119 1.33 -2.46 -1.51
CA LEU A 119 2.38 -3.17 -2.23
C LEU A 119 3.65 -3.15 -1.39
N LYS A 120 4.36 -4.28 -1.35
CA LYS A 120 5.69 -4.41 -0.78
C LYS A 120 6.70 -4.57 -1.91
N LEU A 121 7.67 -3.66 -1.92
CA LEU A 121 8.74 -3.55 -2.89
C LEU A 121 10.06 -3.93 -2.20
N ASP A 122 10.62 -5.08 -2.58
CA ASP A 122 11.91 -5.56 -2.07
C ASP A 122 13.01 -5.34 -3.10
N ASN A 123 14.23 -5.05 -2.64
CA ASN A 123 15.39 -4.76 -3.48
C ASN A 123 15.14 -3.60 -4.47
N VAL A 124 14.47 -2.55 -3.98
CA VAL A 124 14.19 -1.31 -4.71
C VAL A 124 14.84 -0.18 -3.94
N GLN A 125 15.44 0.77 -4.66
CA GLN A 125 16.04 1.96 -4.05
C GLN A 125 15.13 3.15 -4.16
#